data_AF-A0A0R1KG14-F1
#
_entry.id   AF-A0A0R1KG14-F1
#
_cell.length_a   1.000
_cell.length_b   1.000
_cell.length_c   1.000
_cell.angle_alpha   90.00
_cell.angle_beta   90.00
_cell.angle_gamma   90.00
#
_symmetry.space_group_name_H-M   'P 1'
#
loop_
_entity.id
_entity.type
_entity.pdbx_description
1 polymer ?
#
loop_
_entity_poly.entity_id
_entity_poly.type
_entity_poly.pdbx_seq_one_letter_code
_entity_poly.pdbx_strand_id
1 'polypeptide(L)'
;MKKALLLATTGVALLLAGCSNGNSSASKSNNSSDTYKTEMTKGNDAVDDKEYSKAADHFDSAIKAKKTDKAHDSKIQAQNLVKAKRFMNQRKFDSARSALNKVTDQDNGNKKMVSRAKKLTKQVKKIQFNRSNFKADIKNAKELIKQGANDQAKALLEQITTFKGIKGKYYSDLYTQANTLLKSLPTDTKDSTDTDSNTNNDSSTTTTTDNNNSTDNSSADSSSDQSNNPAAKGGDFDVEKKEVDGKTITDSDIAKARQQLTDSGVKNVDAWSDNDIVRAIKNAAKDGRSTVKESDGKIQ
;
A
#
# COMPACT_ATOMS: atom_id res chain seq x y z
N MET A 1 -13.08 -2.85 -71.60
CA MET A 1 -12.07 -1.86 -71.17
C MET A 1 -12.76 -0.68 -70.51
N LYS A 2 -12.40 -0.38 -69.26
CA LYS A 2 -12.15 0.97 -68.69
C LYS A 2 -12.07 0.84 -67.17
N LYS A 3 -10.86 1.07 -66.66
CA LYS A 3 -10.57 1.20 -65.23
C LYS A 3 -11.09 2.55 -64.75
N ALA A 4 -11.60 2.61 -63.52
CA ALA A 4 -11.55 3.81 -62.71
C ALA A 4 -11.45 3.42 -61.24
N LEU A 5 -10.25 3.60 -60.72
CA LEU A 5 -9.86 3.58 -59.32
C LEU A 5 -10.38 4.89 -58.69
N LEU A 6 -11.14 4.82 -57.59
CA LEU A 6 -11.45 5.99 -56.78
C LEU A 6 -11.32 5.65 -55.28
N LEU A 7 -10.21 6.15 -54.75
CA LEU A 7 -9.82 6.48 -53.38
C LEU A 7 -10.91 6.30 -52.30
N ALA A 8 -10.70 5.32 -51.41
CA ALA A 8 -11.41 5.22 -50.14
C ALA A 8 -10.76 6.17 -49.12
N THR A 9 -11.27 7.39 -49.02
CA THR A 9 -11.02 8.28 -47.89
C THR A 9 -11.78 7.75 -46.67
N THR A 10 -11.02 7.34 -45.65
CA THR A 10 -11.47 7.03 -44.30
C THR A 10 -12.13 8.27 -43.65
N GLY A 11 -13.46 8.34 -43.72
CA GLY A 11 -14.27 9.24 -42.91
C GLY A 11 -14.89 8.48 -41.75
N VAL A 12 -14.44 8.75 -40.52
CA VAL A 12 -15.17 8.39 -39.31
C VAL A 12 -16.41 9.27 -39.26
N ALA A 13 -17.56 8.68 -39.55
CA ALA A 13 -18.86 9.33 -39.37
C ALA A 13 -19.15 9.46 -37.86
N LEU A 14 -18.92 10.65 -37.31
CA LEU A 14 -19.60 11.13 -36.10
C LEU A 14 -21.08 11.26 -36.44
N LEU A 15 -21.88 10.25 -36.10
CA LEU A 15 -23.34 10.36 -36.12
C LEU A 15 -23.80 11.22 -34.95
N LEU A 16 -23.68 12.54 -35.11
CA LEU A 16 -24.57 13.52 -34.49
C LEU A 16 -25.88 13.52 -35.29
N ALA A 17 -26.82 12.65 -34.94
CA ALA A 17 -28.18 12.72 -35.46
C ALA A 17 -29.02 13.64 -34.55
N GLY A 18 -28.90 14.95 -34.80
CA GLY A 18 -29.95 15.92 -34.53
C GLY A 18 -30.59 16.30 -35.87
N CYS A 19 -31.86 15.96 -36.06
CA CYS A 19 -32.67 16.49 -37.15
C CYS A 19 -33.95 17.06 -36.55
N SER A 20 -34.05 18.38 -36.59
CA SER A 20 -35.27 19.17 -36.43
C SER A 20 -36.07 19.17 -37.73
N ASN A 21 -37.36 18.86 -37.66
CA ASN A 21 -38.46 19.66 -38.23
C ASN A 21 -39.78 18.90 -38.14
N GLY A 22 -40.71 19.44 -37.34
CA GLY A 22 -42.07 18.95 -37.20
C GLY A 22 -42.80 19.75 -36.13
N ASN A 23 -43.58 20.74 -36.55
CA ASN A 23 -44.34 21.65 -35.70
C ASN A 23 -45.30 20.87 -34.79
N SER A 24 -45.04 20.85 -33.49
CA SER A 24 -45.97 20.40 -32.45
C SER A 24 -45.54 21.01 -31.12
N SER A 25 -46.38 21.89 -30.58
CA SER A 25 -46.33 22.50 -29.24
C SER A 25 -44.94 22.92 -28.74
N ALA A 26 -44.72 24.23 -28.66
CA ALA A 26 -43.74 24.84 -27.78
C ALA A 26 -44.07 24.50 -26.32
N SER A 27 -43.77 23.25 -25.95
CA SER A 27 -43.65 22.82 -24.59
C SER A 27 -42.45 23.59 -24.06
N LYS A 28 -42.65 24.46 -23.07
CA LYS A 28 -41.54 24.98 -22.25
C LYS A 28 -40.85 23.76 -21.65
N SER A 29 -39.90 23.16 -22.37
CA SER A 29 -38.95 22.23 -21.79
C SER A 29 -38.33 22.99 -20.63
N ASN A 30 -38.48 22.43 -19.45
CA ASN A 30 -37.96 23.00 -18.24
C ASN A 30 -36.44 22.84 -18.33
N ASN A 31 -35.75 23.77 -18.98
CA ASN A 31 -34.32 23.72 -19.35
C ASN A 31 -33.43 23.32 -18.14
N SER A 32 -33.85 23.70 -16.94
CA SER A 32 -33.23 23.31 -15.66
C SER A 32 -33.25 21.79 -15.39
N SER A 33 -34.28 21.07 -15.82
CA SER A 33 -34.42 19.61 -15.67
C SER A 33 -33.46 18.86 -16.61
N ASP A 34 -33.33 19.32 -17.86
CA ASP A 34 -32.43 18.71 -18.84
C ASP A 34 -30.97 19.01 -18.50
N THR A 35 -30.68 20.23 -18.05
CA THR A 35 -29.36 20.61 -17.51
C THR A 35 -29.01 19.75 -16.29
N TYR A 36 -29.95 19.58 -15.34
CA TYR A 36 -29.75 18.70 -14.18
C TYR A 36 -29.38 17.27 -14.58
N LYS A 37 -30.15 16.64 -15.49
CA LYS A 37 -29.88 15.27 -15.94
C LYS A 37 -28.52 15.15 -16.61
N THR A 38 -28.17 16.13 -17.45
CA THR A 38 -26.90 16.19 -18.16
C THR A 38 -25.73 16.26 -17.18
N GLU A 39 -25.76 17.18 -16.23
CA GLU A 39 -24.69 17.36 -15.24
C GLU A 39 -24.61 16.19 -14.25
N MET A 40 -25.74 15.59 -13.86
CA MET A 40 -25.73 14.34 -13.08
C MET A 40 -25.06 13.20 -13.83
N THR A 41 -25.28 13.09 -15.15
CA THR A 41 -24.67 12.04 -15.99
C THR A 41 -23.16 12.24 -16.06
N LYS A 42 -22.69 13.44 -16.43
CA LYS A 42 -21.25 13.77 -16.44
C LYS A 42 -20.59 13.55 -15.08
N GLY A 43 -21.28 13.87 -13.99
CA GLY A 43 -20.80 13.62 -12.63
C GLY A 43 -20.62 12.12 -12.35
N ASN A 44 -21.54 11.27 -12.81
CA ASN A 44 -21.43 9.83 -12.67
C ASN A 44 -20.32 9.23 -13.57
N ASP A 45 -20.16 9.74 -14.79
CA ASP A 45 -19.08 9.33 -15.69
C ASP A 45 -17.71 9.65 -15.06
N ALA A 46 -17.56 10.85 -14.50
CA ALA A 46 -16.36 11.22 -13.75
C ALA A 46 -16.13 10.35 -12.49
N VAL A 47 -17.20 9.84 -11.85
CA VAL A 47 -17.07 8.86 -10.74
C VAL A 47 -16.50 7.54 -11.24
N ASP A 48 -16.93 7.08 -12.42
CA ASP A 48 -16.47 5.85 -13.06
C ASP A 48 -14.99 5.94 -13.44
N ASP A 49 -14.57 7.10 -13.95
CA ASP A 49 -13.18 7.44 -14.25
C ASP A 49 -12.35 7.73 -12.99
N LYS A 50 -12.99 7.76 -11.80
CA LYS A 50 -12.38 8.06 -10.48
C LYS A 50 -11.82 9.49 -10.38
N GLU A 51 -12.28 10.38 -11.24
CA GLU A 51 -11.99 11.81 -11.33
C GLU A 51 -12.89 12.60 -10.36
N TYR A 52 -12.76 12.32 -9.06
CA TYR A 52 -13.69 12.82 -8.04
C TYR A 52 -13.75 14.34 -7.89
N SER A 53 -12.72 15.09 -8.29
CA SER A 53 -12.79 16.55 -8.35
C SER A 53 -13.76 17.00 -9.44
N LYS A 54 -13.61 16.46 -10.67
CA LYS A 54 -14.52 16.75 -11.79
C LYS A 54 -15.95 16.32 -11.47
N ALA A 55 -16.12 15.16 -10.83
CA ALA A 55 -17.43 14.70 -10.38
C ALA A 55 -18.09 15.70 -9.43
N ALA A 56 -17.35 16.26 -8.47
CA ALA A 56 -17.86 17.27 -7.54
C ALA A 56 -18.32 18.56 -8.26
N ASP A 57 -17.59 19.00 -9.28
CA ASP A 57 -17.92 20.19 -10.07
C ASP A 57 -19.20 19.98 -10.90
N HIS A 58 -19.36 18.79 -11.51
CA HIS A 58 -20.58 18.43 -12.22
C HIS A 58 -21.78 18.29 -11.27
N PHE A 59 -21.62 17.67 -10.10
CA PHE A 59 -22.69 17.63 -9.11
C PHE A 59 -23.04 19.03 -8.56
N ASP A 60 -22.07 19.94 -8.45
CA ASP A 60 -22.33 21.35 -8.11
C ASP A 60 -23.18 22.06 -9.18
N SER A 61 -22.83 21.85 -10.46
CA SER A 61 -23.62 22.36 -11.59
C SER A 61 -25.03 21.77 -11.62
N ALA A 62 -25.17 20.47 -11.30
CA ALA A 62 -26.48 19.84 -11.17
C ALA A 62 -27.31 20.46 -10.03
N ILE A 63 -26.71 20.78 -8.88
CA ILE A 63 -27.38 21.46 -7.75
C ILE A 63 -27.85 22.86 -8.17
N LYS A 64 -27.02 23.61 -8.92
CA LYS A 64 -27.39 24.94 -9.45
C LYS A 64 -28.59 24.88 -10.40
N ALA A 65 -28.64 23.86 -11.24
CA ALA A 65 -29.78 23.63 -12.14
C ALA A 65 -31.03 23.17 -11.38
N LYS A 66 -30.88 22.24 -10.42
CA LYS A 66 -31.96 21.72 -9.59
C LYS A 66 -31.44 21.21 -8.24
N LYS A 67 -31.91 21.83 -7.15
CA LYS A 67 -31.61 21.42 -5.78
C LYS A 67 -32.27 20.07 -5.49
N THR A 68 -31.46 19.02 -5.35
CA THR A 68 -31.90 17.66 -4.98
C THR A 68 -30.91 17.05 -4.02
N ASP A 69 -31.40 16.25 -3.06
CA ASP A 69 -30.56 15.54 -2.09
C ASP A 69 -29.56 14.61 -2.79
N LYS A 70 -29.98 13.94 -3.87
CA LYS A 70 -29.11 13.08 -4.66
C LYS A 70 -27.87 13.81 -5.21
N ALA A 71 -28.05 15.01 -5.75
CA ALA A 71 -26.92 15.80 -6.28
C ALA A 71 -26.04 16.33 -5.15
N HIS A 72 -26.66 16.81 -4.06
CA HIS A 72 -25.99 17.29 -2.87
C HIS A 72 -25.11 16.21 -2.23
N ASP A 73 -25.69 15.05 -1.92
CA ASP A 73 -25.01 13.93 -1.27
C ASP A 73 -23.90 13.37 -2.18
N SER A 74 -24.13 13.29 -3.49
CA SER A 74 -23.10 12.88 -4.45
C SER A 74 -21.92 13.86 -4.49
N LYS A 75 -22.17 15.18 -4.42
CA LYS A 75 -21.10 16.18 -4.28
C LYS A 75 -20.29 15.97 -3.00
N ILE A 76 -20.95 15.76 -1.86
CA ILE A 76 -20.27 15.51 -0.57
C ILE A 76 -19.41 14.25 -0.63
N GLN A 77 -19.92 13.17 -1.21
CA GLN A 77 -19.18 11.92 -1.40
C GLN A 77 -17.92 12.14 -2.24
N ALA A 78 -18.04 12.82 -3.38
CA ALA A 78 -16.93 13.09 -4.28
C ALA A 78 -15.84 13.94 -3.59
N GLN A 79 -16.22 15.02 -2.90
CA GLN A 79 -15.30 15.86 -2.14
C GLN A 79 -14.58 15.08 -1.02
N ASN A 80 -15.27 14.20 -0.31
CA ASN A 80 -14.66 13.41 0.75
C ASN A 80 -13.74 12.30 0.20
N LEU A 81 -14.00 11.75 -0.99
CA LEU A 81 -13.05 10.87 -1.67
C LEU A 81 -11.75 11.60 -2.09
N VAL A 82 -11.84 12.86 -2.52
CA VAL A 82 -10.66 13.72 -2.76
C VAL A 82 -9.87 13.93 -1.46
N LYS A 83 -10.56 14.29 -0.37
CA LYS A 83 -9.94 14.46 0.97
C LYS A 83 -9.27 13.18 1.44
N ALA A 84 -9.93 12.03 1.31
CA ALA A 84 -9.39 10.73 1.69
C ALA A 84 -8.10 10.40 0.93
N LYS A 85 -8.10 10.55 -0.40
CA LYS A 85 -6.89 10.37 -1.23
C LYS A 85 -5.74 11.27 -0.76
N ARG A 86 -6.01 12.55 -0.49
CA ARG A 86 -5.03 13.50 0.04
C ARG A 86 -4.49 13.07 1.41
N PHE A 87 -5.36 12.67 2.34
CA PHE A 87 -4.94 12.24 3.68
C PHE A 87 -4.13 10.94 3.66
N MET A 88 -4.51 9.97 2.81
CA MET A 88 -3.71 8.77 2.58
C MET A 88 -2.30 9.15 2.08
N ASN A 89 -2.21 10.06 1.11
CA ASN A 89 -0.93 10.55 0.59
C ASN A 89 -0.07 11.25 1.65
N GLN A 90 -0.68 11.93 2.62
CA GLN A 90 -0.01 12.56 3.76
C GLN A 90 0.22 11.58 4.93
N ARG A 91 -0.11 10.28 4.78
CA ARG A 91 -0.08 9.27 5.86
C ARG A 91 -0.94 9.62 7.09
N LYS A 92 -1.95 10.48 6.93
CA LYS A 92 -2.94 10.85 7.96
C LYS A 92 -4.13 9.88 7.92
N PHE A 93 -3.88 8.63 8.30
CA PHE A 93 -4.82 7.53 8.07
C PHE A 93 -6.14 7.65 8.85
N ASP A 94 -6.13 8.21 10.05
CA ASP A 94 -7.38 8.45 10.81
C ASP A 94 -8.24 9.52 10.14
N SER A 95 -7.62 10.60 9.65
CA SER A 95 -8.31 11.61 8.84
C SER A 95 -8.84 11.03 7.53
N ALA A 96 -8.10 10.12 6.89
CA ALA A 96 -8.56 9.41 5.70
C ALA A 96 -9.79 8.55 6.02
N ARG A 97 -9.79 7.79 7.12
CA ARG A 97 -10.95 6.99 7.57
C ARG A 97 -12.15 7.86 7.87
N SER A 98 -11.97 8.97 8.58
CA SER A 98 -13.06 9.92 8.86
C SER A 98 -13.68 10.45 7.57
N ALA A 99 -12.85 10.83 6.57
CA ALA A 99 -13.34 11.25 5.27
C ALA A 99 -14.08 10.11 4.53
N LEU A 100 -13.59 8.88 4.58
CA LEU A 100 -14.24 7.72 3.96
C LEU A 100 -15.57 7.36 4.62
N ASN A 101 -15.69 7.50 5.94
CA ASN A 101 -16.96 7.31 6.65
C ASN A 101 -17.99 8.34 6.18
N LYS A 102 -17.59 9.61 6.04
CA LYS A 102 -18.47 10.65 5.47
C LYS A 102 -18.95 10.34 4.04
N VAL A 103 -18.29 9.45 3.30
CA VAL A 103 -18.79 8.98 2.00
C VAL A 103 -19.84 7.88 2.18
N THR A 104 -19.63 6.98 3.14
CA THR A 104 -20.53 5.85 3.39
C THR A 104 -21.81 6.25 4.12
N ASP A 105 -21.78 7.35 4.86
CA ASP A 105 -22.89 7.85 5.68
C ASP A 105 -23.89 8.71 4.86
N GLN A 106 -23.75 8.76 3.53
CA GLN A 106 -24.66 9.50 2.65
C GLN A 106 -25.61 8.53 1.95
N ASP A 107 -26.90 8.63 2.26
CA ASP A 107 -27.90 7.64 1.84
C ASP A 107 -28.41 7.84 0.40
N ASN A 108 -28.48 9.09 -0.08
CA ASN A 108 -29.03 9.39 -1.41
C ASN A 108 -27.99 9.55 -2.51
N GLY A 109 -26.71 9.37 -2.19
CA GLY A 109 -25.59 9.59 -3.11
C GLY A 109 -25.35 8.49 -4.13
N ASN A 110 -24.16 8.49 -4.73
CA ASN A 110 -23.73 7.50 -5.70
C ASN A 110 -23.21 6.21 -5.01
N LYS A 111 -23.87 5.08 -5.26
CA LYS A 111 -23.53 3.77 -4.69
C LYS A 111 -22.13 3.25 -5.07
N LYS A 112 -21.58 3.65 -6.23
CA LYS A 112 -20.21 3.30 -6.63
C LYS A 112 -19.18 4.00 -5.76
N MET A 113 -19.43 5.26 -5.36
CA MET A 113 -18.59 5.99 -4.42
C MET A 113 -18.60 5.34 -3.03
N VAL A 114 -19.77 4.93 -2.52
CA VAL A 114 -19.90 4.17 -1.28
C VAL A 114 -19.09 2.87 -1.33
N SER A 115 -19.25 2.11 -2.42
CA SER A 115 -18.53 0.84 -2.63
C SER A 115 -17.01 1.05 -2.67
N ARG A 116 -16.57 2.12 -3.33
CA ARG A 116 -15.15 2.50 -3.37
C ARG A 116 -14.64 2.92 -1.99
N ALA A 117 -15.41 3.71 -1.24
CA ALA A 117 -15.04 4.14 0.10
C ALA A 117 -14.85 2.95 1.04
N LYS A 118 -15.76 1.97 1.01
CA LYS A 118 -15.62 0.72 1.78
C LYS A 118 -14.33 -0.04 1.43
N LYS A 119 -13.97 -0.14 0.14
CA LYS A 119 -12.70 -0.75 -0.29
C LYS A 119 -11.48 0.02 0.24
N LEU A 120 -11.49 1.35 0.12
CA LEU A 120 -10.41 2.20 0.63
C LEU A 120 -10.30 2.13 2.16
N THR A 121 -11.40 2.02 2.90
CA THR A 121 -11.38 1.88 4.36
C THR A 121 -10.68 0.59 4.78
N LYS A 122 -10.94 -0.54 4.10
CA LYS A 122 -10.23 -1.81 4.35
C LYS A 122 -8.72 -1.65 4.11
N GLN A 123 -8.35 -1.01 3.00
CA GLN A 123 -6.97 -0.73 2.65
C GLN A 123 -6.28 0.15 3.70
N VAL A 124 -6.92 1.23 4.14
CA VAL A 124 -6.35 2.12 5.17
C VAL A 124 -6.13 1.37 6.49
N LYS A 125 -7.08 0.53 6.91
CA LYS A 125 -6.93 -0.31 8.11
C LYS A 125 -5.71 -1.24 8.00
N LYS A 126 -5.53 -1.92 6.86
CA LYS A 126 -4.36 -2.77 6.61
C LYS A 126 -3.05 -1.97 6.65
N ILE A 127 -3.04 -0.77 6.08
CA ILE A 127 -1.86 0.11 6.12
C ILE A 127 -1.53 0.53 7.55
N GLN A 128 -2.53 0.98 8.32
CA GLN A 128 -2.33 1.34 9.73
C GLN A 128 -1.76 0.19 10.55
N PHE A 129 -2.32 -1.01 10.37
CA PHE A 129 -1.86 -2.22 11.04
C PHE A 129 -0.39 -2.53 10.73
N ASN A 130 -0.03 -2.66 9.45
CA ASN A 130 1.36 -2.93 9.04
C ASN A 130 2.33 -1.85 9.55
N ARG A 131 1.95 -0.57 9.47
CA ARG A 131 2.78 0.53 9.99
C ARG A 131 2.98 0.43 11.50
N SER A 132 1.97 0.02 12.25
CA SER A 132 2.07 -0.18 13.70
C SER A 132 3.07 -1.29 14.01
N ASN A 133 2.99 -2.41 13.30
CA ASN A 133 3.89 -3.55 13.49
C ASN A 133 5.34 -3.18 13.15
N PHE A 134 5.59 -2.59 11.99
CA PHE A 134 6.95 -2.17 11.62
C PHE A 134 7.55 -1.15 12.61
N LYS A 135 6.73 -0.25 13.17
CA LYS A 135 7.20 0.66 14.22
C LYS A 135 7.60 -0.08 15.49
N ALA A 136 6.83 -1.09 15.90
CA ALA A 136 7.15 -1.94 17.03
C ALA A 136 8.43 -2.74 16.76
N ASP A 137 8.56 -3.35 15.57
CA ASP A 137 9.75 -4.11 15.18
C ASP A 137 11.00 -3.24 15.13
N ILE A 138 10.92 -2.01 14.59
CA ILE A 138 12.01 -1.03 14.63
C ILE A 138 12.37 -0.67 16.08
N LYS A 139 11.38 -0.48 16.96
CA LYS A 139 11.62 -0.19 18.38
C LYS A 139 12.33 -1.36 19.07
N ASN A 140 11.89 -2.59 18.80
CA ASN A 140 12.47 -3.81 19.36
C ASN A 140 13.91 -4.02 18.85
N ALA A 141 14.15 -3.80 17.55
CA ALA A 141 15.49 -3.87 16.96
C ALA A 141 16.45 -2.87 17.62
N LYS A 142 16.01 -1.63 17.88
CA LYS A 142 16.82 -0.64 18.63
C LYS A 142 17.17 -1.12 20.02
N GLU A 143 16.26 -1.81 20.70
CA GLU A 143 16.49 -2.32 22.05
C GLU A 143 17.46 -3.50 22.05
N LEU A 144 17.31 -4.42 21.09
CA LEU A 144 18.24 -5.53 20.87
C LEU A 144 19.66 -5.04 20.57
N ILE A 145 19.82 -3.97 19.77
CA ILE A 145 21.11 -3.34 19.49
C ILE A 145 21.78 -2.86 20.78
N LYS A 146 21.04 -2.18 21.67
CA LYS A 146 21.59 -1.72 22.95
C LYS A 146 22.04 -2.86 23.85
N GLN A 147 21.38 -4.02 23.75
CA GLN A 147 21.68 -5.22 24.51
C GLN A 147 22.82 -6.05 23.87
N GLY A 148 23.38 -5.61 22.74
CA GLY A 148 24.41 -6.35 22.00
C GLY A 148 23.87 -7.51 21.16
N ALA A 149 22.54 -7.70 21.09
CA ALA A 149 21.88 -8.75 20.33
C ALA A 149 21.71 -8.37 18.84
N ASN A 150 22.83 -8.06 18.18
CA ASN A 150 22.85 -7.50 16.82
C ASN A 150 22.25 -8.43 15.76
N ASP A 151 22.44 -9.75 15.86
CA ASP A 151 21.87 -10.71 14.91
C ASP A 151 20.34 -10.74 14.95
N GLN A 152 19.76 -10.66 16.16
CA GLN A 152 18.32 -10.62 16.34
C GLN A 152 17.73 -9.31 15.82
N ALA A 153 18.44 -8.19 16.04
CA ALA A 153 18.09 -6.91 15.47
C ALA A 153 18.16 -6.94 13.94
N LYS A 154 19.22 -7.51 13.37
CA LYS A 154 19.42 -7.69 11.91
C LYS A 154 18.25 -8.43 11.29
N ALA A 155 17.87 -9.58 11.84
CA ALA A 155 16.76 -10.39 11.33
C ALA A 155 15.42 -9.62 11.32
N LEU A 156 15.11 -8.86 12.38
CA LEU A 156 13.90 -8.02 12.42
C LEU A 156 13.95 -6.91 11.37
N LEU A 157 15.09 -6.23 11.22
CA LEU A 157 15.25 -5.13 10.27
C LEU A 157 15.23 -5.63 8.82
N GLU A 158 15.77 -6.82 8.54
CA GLU A 158 15.68 -7.49 7.24
C GLU A 158 14.24 -7.88 6.90
N GLN A 159 13.46 -8.41 7.85
CA GLN A 159 12.05 -8.72 7.65
C GLN A 159 11.25 -7.47 7.23
N ILE A 160 11.54 -6.31 7.81
CA ILE A 160 10.88 -5.05 7.44
C ILE A 160 11.36 -4.59 6.05
N THR A 161 12.67 -4.57 5.82
CA THR A 161 13.26 -3.99 4.60
C THR A 161 13.04 -4.84 3.34
N THR A 162 12.71 -6.11 3.51
CA THR A 162 12.34 -7.04 2.42
C THR A 162 10.83 -7.16 2.21
N PHE A 163 10.01 -6.62 3.12
CA PHE A 163 8.55 -6.68 3.00
C PHE A 163 8.06 -6.08 1.67
N LYS A 164 7.22 -6.84 0.94
CA LYS A 164 6.70 -6.44 -0.37
C LYS A 164 5.99 -5.07 -0.28
N GLY A 165 6.52 -4.08 -1.01
CA GLY A 165 5.97 -2.73 -1.03
C GLY A 165 6.43 -1.83 0.13
N ILE A 166 7.40 -2.24 0.96
CA ILE A 166 7.94 -1.39 2.04
C ILE A 166 8.57 -0.09 1.52
N LYS A 167 9.15 -0.13 0.31
CA LYS A 167 9.67 1.06 -0.38
C LYS A 167 8.55 1.98 -0.91
N GLY A 168 7.29 1.53 -0.86
CA GLY A 168 6.14 2.28 -1.31
C GLY A 168 5.80 3.46 -0.42
N LYS A 169 5.05 4.42 -0.98
CA LYS A 169 4.73 5.73 -0.34
C LYS A 169 4.21 5.64 1.10
N TYR A 170 3.45 4.60 1.41
CA TYR A 170 2.85 4.43 2.73
C TYR A 170 3.78 3.85 3.79
N TYR A 171 4.94 3.34 3.40
CA TYR A 171 5.88 2.67 4.31
C TYR A 171 7.33 3.16 4.16
N SER A 172 7.62 4.03 3.19
CA SER A 172 8.98 4.47 2.86
C SER A 172 9.73 5.08 4.04
N ASP A 173 9.04 5.79 4.94
CA ASP A 173 9.62 6.33 6.17
C ASP A 173 10.08 5.24 7.14
N LEU A 174 9.38 4.11 7.17
CA LEU A 174 9.72 2.95 8.00
C LEU A 174 10.82 2.12 7.34
N TYR A 175 10.80 1.99 6.01
CA TYR A 175 11.90 1.42 5.25
C TYR A 175 13.21 2.16 5.54
N THR A 176 13.22 3.49 5.41
CA THR A 176 14.43 4.29 5.67
C THR A 176 14.93 4.07 7.08
N GLN A 177 14.05 4.13 8.09
CA GLN A 177 14.44 3.89 9.49
C GLN A 177 15.05 2.50 9.69
N ALA A 178 14.39 1.45 9.19
CA ALA A 178 14.87 0.08 9.35
C ALA A 178 16.19 -0.15 8.60
N ASN A 179 16.30 0.35 7.37
CA ASN A 179 17.48 0.21 6.53
C ASN A 179 18.68 1.01 7.08
N THR A 180 18.45 2.19 7.67
CA THR A 180 19.50 2.94 8.36
C THR A 180 20.01 2.18 9.57
N LEU A 181 19.11 1.62 10.39
CA LEU A 181 19.51 0.79 11.54
C LEU A 181 20.30 -0.45 11.08
N LEU A 182 19.82 -1.13 10.02
CA LEU A 182 20.45 -2.33 9.48
C LEU A 182 21.89 -2.06 9.03
N LYS A 183 22.12 -0.92 8.37
CA LYS A 183 23.46 -0.48 7.94
C LYS A 183 24.36 -0.01 9.08
N SER A 184 23.78 0.39 10.21
CA SER A 184 24.54 0.83 11.39
C SER A 184 24.94 -0.31 12.33
N LEU A 185 24.46 -1.53 12.08
CA LEU A 185 24.91 -2.69 12.83
C LEU A 185 26.40 -2.92 12.57
N PRO A 186 27.19 -3.33 13.57
CA PRO A 186 28.56 -3.77 13.35
C PRO A 186 28.53 -4.85 12.27
N THR A 187 29.24 -4.63 11.17
CA THR A 187 29.53 -5.73 10.26
C THR A 187 30.53 -6.62 10.98
N ASP A 188 30.29 -7.93 11.02
CA ASP A 188 31.33 -8.91 11.37
C ASP A 188 32.41 -8.90 10.29
N THR A 189 33.15 -7.80 10.17
CA THR A 189 34.54 -7.88 9.76
C THR A 189 35.22 -8.58 10.92
N LYS A 190 35.22 -9.92 10.86
CA LYS A 190 36.40 -10.67 11.28
C LYS A 190 37.55 -10.07 10.49
N ASP A 191 38.17 -9.02 11.05
CA ASP A 191 39.60 -8.90 10.90
C ASP A 191 40.13 -10.22 11.41
N SER A 192 40.55 -11.05 10.44
CA SER A 192 41.27 -12.26 10.70
C SER A 192 42.42 -11.85 11.61
N THR A 193 42.35 -12.25 12.87
CA THR A 193 43.47 -12.22 13.80
C THR A 193 44.60 -13.01 13.16
N ASP A 194 45.50 -12.33 12.47
CA ASP A 194 46.88 -12.82 12.32
C ASP A 194 47.50 -12.77 13.71
N THR A 195 47.27 -13.86 14.43
CA THR A 195 48.12 -14.25 15.55
C THR A 195 49.37 -14.84 14.92
N ASP A 196 50.36 -14.00 14.63
CA ASP A 196 51.73 -14.46 14.44
C ASP A 196 52.56 -14.03 15.64
N SER A 197 52.86 -15.00 16.50
CA SER A 197 53.85 -14.86 17.56
C SER A 197 55.21 -15.29 17.02
N ASN A 198 56.10 -14.34 16.72
CA ASN A 198 57.51 -14.44 17.10
C ASN A 198 58.35 -13.15 16.88
N THR A 199 58.78 -12.58 18.02
CA THR A 199 60.18 -12.23 18.37
C THR A 199 60.95 -11.12 17.62
N ASN A 200 61.11 -10.01 18.36
CA ASN A 200 62.27 -9.12 18.57
C ASN A 200 62.87 -8.25 17.44
N ASN A 201 62.76 -6.93 17.71
CA ASN A 201 63.82 -5.91 17.83
C ASN A 201 63.95 -4.84 16.72
N ASP A 202 64.05 -3.61 17.24
CA ASP A 202 64.81 -2.44 16.78
C ASP A 202 64.20 -1.40 15.79
N SER A 203 63.88 -0.25 16.40
CA SER A 203 64.22 1.15 16.04
C SER A 203 63.96 1.76 14.65
N SER A 204 63.22 2.87 14.74
CA SER A 204 63.41 4.18 14.09
C SER A 204 62.57 4.59 12.87
N THR A 205 62.01 5.79 13.03
CA THR A 205 61.84 6.90 12.06
C THR A 205 60.71 6.90 11.01
N THR A 206 59.70 7.72 11.33
CA THR A 206 59.16 8.86 10.55
C THR A 206 58.54 8.71 9.15
N THR A 207 57.34 9.32 9.07
CA THR A 207 56.83 10.29 8.07
C THR A 207 56.09 9.83 6.79
N THR A 208 54.77 10.12 6.84
CA THR A 208 53.92 10.86 5.86
C THR A 208 53.20 10.19 4.67
N THR A 209 51.89 10.53 4.63
CA THR A 209 51.00 10.86 3.50
C THR A 209 50.50 9.71 2.62
N ASP A 210 49.18 9.47 2.65
CA ASP A 210 48.30 9.90 1.55
C ASP A 210 46.81 9.81 1.95
N ASN A 211 46.24 11.01 2.19
CA ASN A 211 44.80 11.25 2.18
C ASN A 211 44.35 11.27 0.72
N ASN A 212 43.42 10.40 0.33
CA ASN A 212 42.64 10.61 -0.88
C ASN A 212 41.15 10.71 -0.55
N ASN A 213 40.70 11.96 -0.44
CA ASN A 213 39.31 12.36 -0.42
C ASN A 213 38.75 12.26 -1.83
N SER A 214 37.82 11.33 -2.08
CA SER A 214 36.96 11.37 -3.26
C SER A 214 35.50 11.44 -2.82
N THR A 215 35.02 12.67 -2.82
CA THR A 215 33.62 13.04 -2.80
C THR A 215 33.01 12.67 -4.15
N ASP A 216 32.04 11.76 -4.18
CA ASP A 216 31.15 11.65 -5.34
C ASP A 216 29.68 11.62 -4.90
N ASN A 217 29.08 12.79 -5.09
CA ASN A 217 27.67 13.09 -4.99
C ASN A 217 26.98 12.55 -6.25
N SER A 218 26.11 11.55 -6.10
CA SER A 218 25.15 11.17 -7.15
C SER A 218 23.73 11.29 -6.63
N SER A 219 23.12 12.39 -7.02
CA SER A 219 21.69 12.69 -6.97
C SER A 219 20.85 11.51 -7.46
N ALA A 220 20.05 10.93 -6.57
CA ALA A 220 18.99 10.00 -6.96
C ALA A 220 17.69 10.77 -7.19
N ASP A 221 17.55 11.29 -8.41
CA ASP A 221 16.25 11.54 -9.01
C ASP A 221 15.42 10.24 -8.91
N SER A 222 14.34 10.29 -8.12
CA SER A 222 13.47 9.14 -7.90
C SER A 222 12.06 9.48 -8.32
N SER A 223 11.87 9.46 -9.64
CA SER A 223 10.60 9.14 -10.28
C SER A 223 10.02 7.86 -9.65
N SER A 224 9.17 8.02 -8.64
CA SER A 224 8.53 6.90 -7.95
C SER A 224 7.43 6.31 -8.83
N ASP A 225 7.77 5.32 -9.66
CA ASP A 225 6.76 4.43 -10.24
C ASP A 225 6.04 3.69 -9.09
N GLN A 226 4.75 4.01 -8.94
CA GLN A 226 3.87 3.51 -7.87
C GLN A 226 3.20 2.18 -8.25
N SER A 227 3.53 1.59 -9.42
CA SER A 227 2.93 0.36 -9.95
C SER A 227 3.11 -0.87 -9.04
N ASN A 228 4.12 -0.85 -8.17
CA ASN A 228 4.50 -1.95 -7.27
C ASN A 228 4.06 -1.77 -5.80
N ASN A 229 3.22 -0.77 -5.51
CA ASN A 229 2.62 -0.66 -4.19
C ASN A 229 1.45 -1.68 -4.09
N PRO A 230 1.45 -2.64 -3.13
CA PRO A 230 0.35 -3.58 -2.93
C PRO A 230 -0.98 -2.89 -2.59
N ALA A 231 -0.93 -1.61 -2.22
CA ALA A 231 -2.08 -0.78 -1.96
C ALA A 231 -2.55 0.01 -3.21
N ALA A 232 -1.80 -0.02 -4.32
CA ALA A 232 -2.13 0.72 -5.55
C ALA A 232 -3.00 -0.09 -6.53
N LYS A 233 -3.09 -1.42 -6.41
CA LYS A 233 -3.90 -2.27 -7.29
C LYS A 233 -5.13 -2.78 -6.55
N GLY A 234 -6.31 -2.37 -7.00
CA GLY A 234 -7.59 -2.90 -6.51
C GLY A 234 -7.88 -4.31 -7.03
N GLY A 235 -7.02 -5.28 -6.73
CA GLY A 235 -7.16 -6.71 -7.02
C GLY A 235 -5.91 -7.46 -6.53
N ASP A 236 -6.11 -8.61 -5.88
CA ASP A 236 -5.13 -9.55 -5.29
C ASP A 236 -4.47 -9.19 -3.94
N PHE A 237 -4.87 -9.94 -2.91
CA PHE A 237 -4.15 -10.13 -1.66
C PHE A 237 -3.64 -11.58 -1.63
N ASP A 238 -2.33 -11.79 -1.60
CA ASP A 238 -1.76 -13.11 -1.36
C ASP A 238 -2.07 -13.54 0.08
N VAL A 239 -2.86 -14.61 0.21
CA VAL A 239 -3.13 -15.35 1.45
C VAL A 239 -2.18 -16.54 1.45
N GLU A 240 -1.47 -16.79 2.55
CA GLU A 240 -0.63 -18.00 2.68
C GLU A 240 -1.52 -19.24 2.50
N LYS A 241 -1.17 -20.10 1.55
CA LYS A 241 -1.89 -21.36 1.36
C LYS A 241 -1.70 -22.22 2.61
N LYS A 242 -2.80 -22.68 3.22
CA LYS A 242 -2.83 -23.54 4.43
C LYS A 242 -2.36 -24.96 4.09
N GLU A 243 -1.11 -25.08 3.65
CA GLU A 243 -0.54 -26.34 3.22
C GLU A 243 0.96 -26.35 3.51
N VAL A 244 1.44 -27.49 3.99
CA VAL A 244 2.85 -27.77 4.19
C VAL A 244 3.13 -29.21 3.75
N ASP A 245 4.17 -29.40 2.94
CA ASP A 245 4.58 -30.69 2.38
C ASP A 245 3.44 -31.50 1.70
N GLY A 246 2.54 -30.80 1.01
CA GLY A 246 1.42 -31.43 0.29
C GLY A 246 0.21 -31.78 1.15
N LYS A 247 0.21 -31.47 2.45
CA LYS A 247 -0.89 -31.71 3.38
C LYS A 247 -1.52 -30.41 3.85
N THR A 248 -2.85 -30.40 3.91
CA THR A 248 -3.60 -29.24 4.41
C THR A 248 -3.37 -29.04 5.91
N ILE A 249 -3.00 -27.82 6.30
CA ILE A 249 -2.91 -27.40 7.70
C ILE A 249 -4.33 -27.12 8.19
N THR A 250 -4.81 -27.90 9.16
CA THR A 250 -6.17 -27.77 9.69
C THR A 250 -6.24 -26.78 10.84
N ASP A 251 -7.44 -26.35 11.21
CA ASP A 251 -7.62 -25.43 12.34
C ASP A 251 -7.23 -26.08 13.69
N SER A 252 -7.28 -27.42 13.77
CA SER A 252 -6.77 -28.16 14.93
C SER A 252 -5.25 -28.07 15.04
N ASP A 253 -4.52 -28.02 13.93
CA ASP A 253 -3.06 -27.86 13.91
C ASP A 253 -2.65 -26.45 14.36
N ILE A 254 -3.42 -25.44 13.95
CA ILE A 254 -3.25 -24.04 14.37
C ILE A 254 -3.48 -23.89 15.88
N ALA A 255 -4.56 -24.48 16.41
CA ALA A 255 -4.84 -24.45 17.85
C ALA A 255 -3.75 -25.16 18.67
N LYS A 256 -3.27 -26.31 18.19
CA LYS A 256 -2.18 -27.06 18.83
C LYS A 256 -0.86 -26.27 18.80
N ALA A 257 -0.55 -25.59 17.70
CA ALA A 257 0.63 -24.74 17.57
C ALA A 257 0.58 -23.53 18.52
N ARG A 258 -0.59 -22.90 18.68
CA ARG A 258 -0.79 -21.84 19.68
C ARG A 258 -0.54 -22.36 21.10
N GLN A 259 -1.09 -23.52 21.44
CA GLN A 259 -0.87 -24.12 22.75
C GLN A 259 0.61 -24.42 23.02
N GLN A 260 1.34 -24.96 22.03
CA GLN A 260 2.79 -25.21 22.13
C GLN A 260 3.60 -23.94 22.41
N LEU A 261 3.24 -22.81 21.79
CA LEU A 261 3.89 -21.52 22.05
C LEU A 261 3.61 -21.03 23.47
N THR A 262 2.36 -21.14 23.93
CA THR A 262 1.95 -20.74 25.27
C THR A 262 2.65 -21.59 26.33
N ASP A 263 2.68 -22.92 26.16
CA ASP A 263 3.32 -23.87 27.07
C ASP A 263 4.85 -23.70 27.09
N SER A 264 5.43 -23.22 25.99
CA SER A 264 6.85 -22.85 25.91
C SER A 264 7.16 -21.48 26.53
N GLY A 265 6.15 -20.81 27.11
CA GLY A 265 6.31 -19.56 27.88
C GLY A 265 6.07 -18.27 27.10
N VAL A 266 5.62 -18.32 25.84
CA VAL A 266 5.32 -17.12 25.03
C VAL A 266 4.07 -16.44 25.58
N LYS A 267 4.19 -15.20 26.06
CA LYS A 267 3.11 -14.55 26.84
C LYS A 267 2.03 -13.84 26.01
N ASN A 268 2.19 -13.73 24.69
CA ASN A 268 1.28 -12.96 23.81
C ASN A 268 0.83 -13.73 22.57
N VAL A 269 0.66 -15.06 22.67
CA VAL A 269 0.27 -15.90 21.53
C VAL A 269 -1.08 -15.49 20.95
N ASP A 270 -2.01 -15.01 21.77
CA ASP A 270 -3.32 -14.53 21.31
C ASP A 270 -3.24 -13.28 20.42
N ALA A 271 -2.13 -12.53 20.48
CA ALA A 271 -1.89 -11.38 19.61
C ALA A 271 -1.42 -11.78 18.19
N TRP A 272 -1.05 -13.05 17.98
CA TRP A 272 -0.63 -13.56 16.68
C TRP A 272 -1.83 -13.90 15.81
N SER A 273 -1.81 -13.54 14.53
CA SER A 273 -2.88 -13.89 13.60
C SER A 273 -2.76 -15.35 13.14
N ASP A 274 -3.85 -15.96 12.66
CA ASP A 274 -3.80 -17.35 12.17
C ASP A 274 -2.83 -17.53 10.99
N ASN A 275 -2.55 -16.47 10.22
CA ASN A 275 -1.54 -16.52 9.15
C ASN A 275 -0.11 -16.56 9.72
N ASP A 276 0.15 -15.88 10.85
CA ASP A 276 1.45 -15.96 11.54
C ASP A 276 1.66 -17.34 12.17
N ILE A 277 0.58 -17.97 12.66
CA ILE A 277 0.64 -19.35 13.18
C ILE A 277 0.80 -20.37 12.05
N VAL A 278 0.09 -20.22 10.93
CA VAL A 278 0.28 -21.06 9.74
C VAL A 278 1.71 -20.94 9.21
N ARG A 279 2.29 -19.74 9.24
CA ARG A 279 3.69 -19.51 8.88
C ARG A 279 4.65 -20.17 9.85
N ALA A 280 4.38 -20.08 11.16
CA ALA A 280 5.13 -20.79 12.20
C ALA A 280 5.14 -22.30 11.97
N ILE A 281 3.99 -22.89 11.65
CA ILE A 281 3.87 -24.33 11.37
C ILE A 281 4.70 -24.71 10.14
N LYS A 282 4.61 -23.93 9.06
CA LYS A 282 5.38 -24.18 7.83
C LYS A 282 6.88 -24.09 8.07
N ASN A 283 7.33 -23.10 8.83
CA ASN A 283 8.73 -22.89 9.14
C ASN A 283 9.29 -23.97 10.07
N ALA A 284 8.52 -24.38 11.08
CA ALA A 284 8.92 -25.50 11.94
C ALA A 284 9.05 -26.80 11.16
N ALA A 285 8.08 -27.12 10.29
CA ALA A 285 8.08 -28.34 9.47
C ALA A 285 9.23 -28.36 8.46
N LYS A 286 9.54 -27.22 7.83
CA LYS A 286 10.71 -27.05 6.96
C LYS A 286 12.03 -27.33 7.68
N ASP A 287 12.10 -27.00 8.96
CA ASP A 287 13.23 -27.34 9.83
C ASP A 287 13.15 -28.78 10.39
N GLY A 288 12.23 -29.61 9.89
CA GLY A 288 12.03 -31.00 10.32
C GLY A 288 11.38 -31.14 11.70
N ARG A 289 10.80 -30.07 12.26
CA ARG A 289 10.21 -30.03 13.60
C ARG A 289 8.69 -30.02 13.54
N SER A 290 8.05 -30.77 14.43
CA SER A 290 6.58 -30.75 14.59
C SER A 290 6.08 -29.78 15.66
N THR A 291 6.99 -29.11 16.37
CA THR A 291 6.67 -28.17 17.45
C THR A 291 7.13 -26.77 17.06
N VAL A 292 6.20 -25.83 17.13
CA VAL A 292 6.46 -24.42 16.83
C VAL A 292 7.08 -23.72 18.04
N LYS A 293 7.96 -22.76 17.75
CA LYS A 293 8.59 -21.86 18.72
C LYS A 293 8.30 -20.42 18.32
N GLU A 294 8.47 -19.47 19.25
CA GLU A 294 8.21 -18.04 18.99
C GLU A 294 8.99 -17.48 17.79
N SER A 295 10.12 -18.10 17.47
CA SER A 295 10.92 -17.78 16.29
C SER A 295 10.21 -18.06 14.97
N ASP A 296 9.27 -19.01 14.94
CA ASP A 296 8.78 -19.59 13.70
C ASP A 296 7.70 -18.71 13.02
N GLY A 297 6.97 -17.87 13.77
CA GLY A 297 5.89 -17.01 13.21
C GLY A 297 6.36 -15.86 12.32
N LYS A 298 7.67 -15.67 12.21
CA LYS A 298 8.30 -14.66 11.38
C LYS A 298 8.12 -14.97 9.90
N ILE A 299 8.06 -13.91 9.10
CA ILE A 299 8.03 -14.03 7.63
C ILE A 299 9.43 -14.48 7.18
N GLN A 300 9.54 -15.74 6.75
CA GLN A 300 10.73 -16.25 6.05
C GLN A 300 10.72 -15.81 4.58
#